data_AF-A0A847DS79-F1
#
_entry.id   AF-A0A847DS79-F1
#
_cell.length_a   1.000
_cell.length_b   1.000
_cell.length_c   1.000
_cell.angle_alpha   90.00
_cell.angle_beta   90.00
_cell.angle_gamma   90.00
#
_symmetry.space_group_name_H-M   'P 1'
#
loop_
_entity.id
_entity.type
_entity.pdbx_description
1 polymer ?
#
loop_
_entity_poly.entity_id
_entity_poly.type
_entity_poly.pdbx_seq_one_letter_code
_entity_poly.pdbx_strand_id
1 'polypeptide(L)'
;MKRGFYTIMAAQFFSSLADNALLIAAIALLIEMHAPGWMTPLLKLFFTVSYVMLAPFVGAIADSMPKGRVMLATNGVKAIGCVLMFASLHPLL
;
A
#
# COMPACT_ATOMS: atom_id res chain seq x y z
N MET A 1 8.96 -27.91 -9.63
CA MET A 1 8.43 -26.70 -8.96
C MET A 1 7.00 -26.48 -9.41
N LYS A 2 6.01 -26.35 -8.50
CA LYS A 2 4.58 -26.34 -8.87
C LYS A 2 4.19 -25.00 -9.53
N ARG A 3 3.40 -25.04 -10.61
CA ARG A 3 2.98 -23.87 -11.41
C ARG A 3 2.45 -22.68 -10.58
N GLY A 4 1.79 -22.94 -9.44
CA GLY A 4 1.27 -21.88 -8.56
C GLY A 4 2.34 -21.03 -7.87
N PHE A 5 3.59 -21.51 -7.75
CA PHE A 5 4.68 -20.76 -7.12
C PHE A 5 5.02 -19.48 -7.91
N TYR A 6 5.17 -19.59 -9.23
CA TYR A 6 5.48 -18.44 -10.09
C TYR A 6 4.36 -17.41 -10.08
N THR A 7 3.10 -17.85 -10.05
CA THR A 7 1.95 -16.95 -9.94
C THR A 7 1.95 -16.18 -8.63
N ILE A 8 2.26 -16.84 -7.50
CA ILE A 8 2.36 -16.18 -6.20
C ILE A 8 3.55 -15.21 -6.17
N MET A 9 4.70 -15.59 -6.71
CA MET A 9 5.88 -14.72 -6.77
C MET A 9 5.64 -13.48 -7.62
N ALA A 10 5.08 -13.65 -8.83
CA ALA A 10 4.72 -12.54 -9.71
C ALA A 10 3.70 -11.62 -9.04
N ALA A 11 2.68 -12.20 -8.41
CA ALA A 11 1.74 -11.43 -7.64
C ALA A 11 2.50 -10.61 -6.58
N GLN A 12 3.22 -11.25 -5.66
CA GLN A 12 3.94 -10.58 -4.57
C GLN A 12 4.82 -9.43 -5.07
N PHE A 13 5.52 -9.63 -6.18
CA PHE A 13 6.29 -8.59 -6.85
C PHE A 13 5.43 -7.36 -7.21
N PHE A 14 4.30 -7.56 -7.90
CA PHE A 14 3.41 -6.46 -8.26
C PHE A 14 2.76 -5.78 -7.04
N SER A 15 2.46 -6.51 -5.96
CA SER A 15 1.97 -5.89 -4.72
C SER A 15 3.00 -4.98 -4.10
N SER A 16 4.26 -5.43 -3.99
CA SER A 16 5.34 -4.60 -3.44
C SER A 16 5.66 -3.42 -4.35
N LEU A 17 5.56 -3.58 -5.67
CA LEU A 17 5.68 -2.47 -6.62
C LEU A 17 4.56 -1.45 -6.41
N ALA A 18 3.32 -1.89 -6.21
CA ALA A 18 2.18 -1.03 -5.95
C ALA A 18 2.32 -0.24 -4.64
N ASP A 19 2.86 -0.85 -3.57
CA ASP A 19 3.12 -0.15 -2.29
C ASP A 19 4.05 1.04 -2.48
N ASN A 20 5.16 0.83 -3.18
CA ASN A 20 6.14 1.88 -3.45
C ASN A 20 5.59 2.94 -4.40
N ALA A 21 4.87 2.53 -5.45
CA ALA A 21 4.25 3.44 -6.40
C ALA A 21 3.21 4.35 -5.71
N LEU A 22 2.38 3.79 -4.82
CA LEU A 22 1.38 4.55 -4.06
C LEU A 22 2.05 5.57 -3.12
N LEU A 23 3.15 5.20 -2.44
CA LEU A 23 3.90 6.14 -1.62
C LEU A 23 4.52 7.27 -2.45
N ILE A 24 5.12 6.95 -3.61
CA ILE A 24 5.68 7.96 -4.52
C ILE A 24 4.59 8.90 -5.04
N ALA A 25 3.44 8.36 -5.44
CA ALA A 25 2.30 9.15 -5.91
C ALA A 25 1.77 10.08 -4.81
N ALA A 26 1.65 9.60 -3.57
CA ALA A 26 1.23 10.42 -2.44
C ALA A 26 2.21 11.57 -2.14
N ILE A 27 3.52 11.31 -2.27
CA ILE A 27 4.55 12.35 -2.11
C ILE A 27 4.45 13.38 -3.25
N ALA A 28 4.27 12.93 -4.50
CA ALA A 28 4.09 13.81 -5.64
C ALA A 28 2.85 14.70 -5.48
N LEU A 29 1.74 14.14 -5.00
CA LEU A 29 0.50 14.89 -4.71
C LEU A 29 0.73 15.96 -3.63
N LEU A 30 1.46 15.64 -2.54
CA LEU A 30 1.82 16.65 -1.53
C LEU A 30 2.64 17.80 -2.11
N ILE A 31 3.58 17.49 -3.00
CA ILE A 31 4.40 18.51 -3.68
C ILE A 31 3.53 19.40 -4.57
N GLU A 32 2.61 18.81 -5.34
CA GLU A 32 1.66 19.54 -6.20
C GLU A 32 0.72 20.44 -5.39
N MET A 33 0.29 19.98 -4.22
CA MET A 33 -0.51 20.76 -3.27
C MET A 33 0.27 21.86 -2.54
N HIS A 34 1.56 22.06 -2.85
CA HIS A 34 2.45 23.01 -2.17
C HIS A 34 2.49 22.80 -0.64
N ALA A 35 2.37 21.54 -0.22
CA ALA A 35 2.41 21.17 1.17
C ALA A 35 3.78 21.52 1.80
N PRO A 36 3.84 21.86 3.09
CA PRO A 36 5.10 22.10 3.77
C PRO A 36 6.03 20.90 3.70
N GLY A 37 7.34 21.12 3.53
CA GLY A 37 8.33 20.04 3.36
C GLY A 37 8.41 19.03 4.52
N TRP A 38 7.86 19.35 5.70
CA TRP A 38 7.75 18.43 6.84
C TRP A 38 6.62 17.40 6.69
N MET A 39 5.67 17.60 5.78
CA MET A 39 4.59 16.64 5.54
C MET A 39 5.10 15.37 4.84
N THR A 40 6.13 15.45 3.99
CA THR A 40 6.74 14.29 3.33
C THR A 40 7.35 13.27 4.31
N PRO A 41 8.22 13.65 5.27
CA PRO A 41 8.71 12.71 6.28
C PRO A 41 7.59 12.24 7.22
N LEU A 42 6.60 13.10 7.50
CA LEU A 42 5.44 12.72 8.31
C LEU A 42 4.58 11.65 7.61
N LEU A 43 4.34 11.78 6.31
CA LEU A 43 3.65 10.78 5.48
C LEU A 43 4.37 9.43 5.53
N LYS A 44 5.71 9.41 5.40
CA LYS A 44 6.51 8.19 5.54
C LYS A 44 6.38 7.56 6.93
N LEU A 45 6.34 8.39 7.97
CA LEU A 45 6.14 7.94 9.35
C LEU A 45 4.76 7.31 9.51
N PHE A 46 3.69 7.96 9.06
CA PHE A 46 2.33 7.40 9.10
C PHE A 46 2.23 6.08 8.32
N PHE A 47 2.87 6.00 7.14
CA PHE A 47 2.89 4.77 6.35
C PHE A 47 3.59 3.63 7.12
N THR A 48 4.74 3.92 7.74
CA THR A 48 5.52 2.94 8.50
C THR A 48 4.80 2.50 9.78
N VAL A 49 4.27 3.45 10.55
CA VAL A 49 3.55 3.17 11.80
C VAL A 49 2.30 2.35 11.51
N SER A 50 1.52 2.71 10.48
CA SER A 50 0.34 1.94 10.09
C SER A 50 0.73 0.53 9.68
N TYR A 51 1.82 0.36 8.92
CA TYR A 51 2.31 -0.95 8.50
C TYR A 51 2.70 -1.83 9.71
N VAL A 52 3.45 -1.26 10.68
CA VAL A 52 3.91 -2.00 11.87
C VAL A 52 2.78 -2.30 12.84
N MET A 53 1.90 -1.33 13.11
CA MET A 53 0.82 -1.47 14.08
C MET A 53 -0.28 -2.40 13.57
N LEU A 54 -0.59 -2.38 12.28
CA LEU A 54 -1.61 -3.26 11.71
C LEU A 54 -1.07 -4.67 11.43
N ALA A 55 0.24 -4.84 11.20
CA ALA A 55 0.86 -6.14 10.91
C ALA A 55 0.41 -7.32 11.79
N PRO A 56 0.33 -7.23 13.14
CA PRO A 56 -0.12 -8.36 13.95
C PRO A 56 -1.59 -8.74 13.70
N PHE A 57 -2.46 -7.77 13.39
CA PHE A 57 -3.88 -7.99 13.15
C PHE A 57 -4.11 -8.59 11.75
N VAL A 58 -3.61 -7.92 10.71
CA VAL A 58 -3.75 -8.41 9.34
C VAL A 58 -2.89 -9.64 9.05
N GLY A 59 -1.81 -9.86 9.80
CA GLY A 59 -0.97 -11.06 9.70
C GLY A 59 -1.73 -12.33 10.09
N ALA A 60 -2.39 -12.33 11.25
CA ALA A 60 -3.22 -13.45 11.68
C ALA A 60 -4.36 -13.77 10.70
N ILE A 61 -4.97 -12.71 10.13
CA ILE A 61 -6.00 -12.86 9.09
C ILE A 61 -5.39 -13.42 7.79
N ALA A 62 -4.23 -12.91 7.37
CA ALA A 62 -3.54 -13.35 6.17
C ALA A 62 -3.11 -14.82 6.23
N ASP A 63 -2.73 -15.32 7.40
CA ASP A 63 -2.31 -16.70 7.60
C ASP A 63 -3.50 -17.69 7.56
N SER A 64 -4.71 -17.21 7.86
CA SER A 64 -5.94 -18.01 7.81
C SER A 64 -6.53 -18.21 6.40
N MET A 65 -6.02 -17.48 5.41
CA MET A 65 -6.59 -17.43 4.05
C MET A 65 -5.58 -17.87 2.99
N PRO A 66 -6.03 -18.40 1.83
CA PRO A 66 -5.14 -18.67 0.69
C PRO A 66 -4.43 -17.38 0.25
N LYS A 67 -3.10 -17.43 0.11
CA LYS A 67 -2.25 -16.25 -0.15
C LYS A 67 -2.75 -15.38 -1.32
N GLY A 68 -3.27 -16.00 -2.37
CA GLY A 68 -3.83 -15.27 -3.52
C GLY A 68 -5.06 -14.42 -3.19
N ARG A 69 -5.93 -14.85 -2.26
CA ARG A 69 -7.12 -14.08 -1.84
C ARG A 69 -6.74 -12.90 -0.96
N VAL A 70 -5.84 -13.12 0.01
CA VAL A 70 -5.28 -12.05 0.85
C VAL A 70 -4.72 -10.96 -0.03
N MET A 71 -3.98 -11.38 -1.06
CA MET A 71 -3.26 -10.50 -1.93
C MET A 71 -4.18 -9.70 -2.89
N LEU A 72 -5.27 -10.31 -3.35
CA LEU A 72 -6.31 -9.60 -4.09
C LEU A 72 -6.96 -8.52 -3.20
N ALA A 73 -7.30 -8.87 -1.96
CA ALA A 73 -7.92 -7.94 -1.01
C ALA A 73 -7.01 -6.76 -0.68
N THR A 74 -5.73 -7.02 -0.36
CA THR A 74 -4.77 -5.94 -0.04
C THR A 74 -4.49 -5.05 -1.24
N ASN A 75 -4.35 -5.60 -2.44
CA ASN A 75 -4.21 -4.79 -3.66
C ASN A 75 -5.48 -3.99 -3.98
N GLY A 76 -6.66 -4.52 -3.66
CA GLY A 76 -7.93 -3.77 -3.76
C GLY A 76 -7.94 -2.53 -2.87
N VAL A 77 -7.48 -2.65 -1.62
CA VAL A 77 -7.34 -1.51 -0.70
C VAL A 77 -6.38 -0.45 -1.26
N LYS A 78 -5.25 -0.86 -1.85
CA LYS A 78 -4.31 0.07 -2.50
C LYS A 78 -4.94 0.78 -3.69
N ALA A 79 -5.71 0.06 -4.51
CA ALA A 79 -6.41 0.65 -5.65
C ALA A 79 -7.41 1.72 -5.19
N ILE A 80 -8.16 1.48 -4.10
CA ILE A 80 -9.02 2.48 -3.48
C ILE A 80 -8.18 3.69 -3.04
N GLY A 81 -7.04 3.47 -2.37
CA GLY A 81 -6.12 4.55 -1.99
C GLY A 81 -5.67 5.41 -3.17
N CYS A 82 -5.27 4.78 -4.29
CA CYS A 82 -4.96 5.50 -5.53
C CYS A 82 -6.17 6.32 -6.04
N VAL A 83 -7.37 5.74 -6.06
CA VAL A 83 -8.59 6.45 -6.51
C VAL A 83 -8.90 7.66 -5.61
N LEU A 84 -8.71 7.54 -4.30
CA LEU A 84 -8.87 8.66 -3.37
C LEU A 84 -7.84 9.76 -3.62
N MET A 85 -6.58 9.40 -3.92
CA MET A 85 -5.55 10.37 -4.32
C MET A 85 -5.92 11.08 -5.64
N PHE A 86 -6.50 10.37 -6.62
CA PHE A 86 -7.03 10.97 -7.85
C PHE A 86 -8.20 11.92 -7.60
N ALA A 87 -9.00 11.69 -6.55
CA ALA A 87 -10.06 12.60 -6.13
C ALA A 87 -9.55 13.83 -5.35
N SER A 88 -8.23 14.07 -5.33
CA SER A 88 -7.57 15.18 -4.64
C SER A 88 -7.80 15.21 -3.12
N LEU A 89 -8.16 14.08 -2.52
CA LEU A 89 -8.20 13.95 -1.06
C LEU A 89 -6.77 14.05 -0.54
N HIS A 90 -6.58 14.89 0.48
CA HIS A 90 -5.28 15.11 1.09
C HIS A 90 -4.73 13.75 1.58
N PRO A 91 -3.53 13.30 1.15
CA PRO A 91 -3.05 11.93 1.40
C PRO A 91 -2.70 11.62 2.87
N LEU A 92 -2.97 12.56 3.78
CA LEU A 92 -2.81 12.43 5.23
C LEU A 92 -4.16 12.28 5.97
N LEU A 93 -5.27 12.27 5.22
CA LEU A 93 -6.65 12.19 5.71
C LEU A 93 -7.20 10.79 5.40
#